data_AF-A1T0F2-F1
#
_entry.id   AF-A1T0F2-F1
#
_cell.length_a   1.000
_cell.length_b   1.000
_cell.length_c   1.000
_cell.angle_alpha   90.00
_cell.angle_beta   90.00
_cell.angle_gamma   90.00
#
_symmetry.space_group_name_H-M   'P 1'
#
loop_
_entity.id
_entity.type
_entity.pdbx_description
1 polymer ?
#
loop_
_entity_poly.entity_id
_entity_poly.type
_entity_poly.pdbx_seq_one_letter_code
_entity_poly.pdbx_strand_id
1 'polypeptide(L)'
;MNRYPSIEIPFNNRNQCWFCGEPKDKVINFPKYSSEESLITHAPICVPSCNECASIVQRTAFSSLFAYRDAIKKALTVKHQKTLGIGSNWTKQELAESELEGSAFEGFKRSAWFMFEMIQTRLNYQGWELRVNNDKLYLEQENEAFDFDGTTYVNLDSAIIYAIKTFHLDEQLFTRVLSVIGKDKFGQAIRLCRLHPQLTSKNREGVFLDILQSIGL
;
A
#
# COMPACT_ATOMS: atom_id res chain seq x y z
N MET A 1 11.39 18.24 1.90
CA MET A 1 10.26 19.18 1.81
C MET A 1 9.03 18.42 1.34
N ASN A 2 7.88 18.67 1.95
CA ASN A 2 6.61 18.11 1.50
C ASN A 2 6.22 18.78 0.17
N ARG A 3 5.83 17.99 -0.84
CA ARG A 3 5.46 18.55 -2.16
C ARG A 3 4.03 19.10 -2.16
N TYR A 4 3.15 18.49 -1.37
CA TYR A 4 1.71 18.78 -1.38
C TYR A 4 1.22 19.30 -0.02
N PRO A 5 0.00 19.86 0.04
CA PRO A 5 -0.64 20.23 1.30
C PRO A 5 -0.76 19.01 2.23
N SER A 6 -0.47 19.22 3.52
CA SER A 6 -0.66 18.17 4.53
C SER A 6 -2.12 18.10 4.94
N ILE A 7 -2.63 16.89 5.14
CA ILE A 7 -3.96 16.73 5.71
C ILE A 7 -4.01 17.29 7.12
N GLU A 8 -5.19 17.74 7.54
CA GLU A 8 -5.43 18.11 8.91
C GLU A 8 -5.38 16.87 9.82
N ILE A 9 -4.85 17.08 11.02
CA ILE A 9 -4.67 16.01 12.00
C ILE A 9 -5.45 16.41 13.26
N PRO A 10 -6.52 15.67 13.63
CA PRO A 10 -7.24 15.90 14.87
C PRO A 10 -6.30 15.81 16.08
N PHE A 11 -6.62 16.56 17.14
CA PHE A 11 -5.76 16.65 18.33
C PHE A 11 -5.42 15.28 18.93
N ASN A 12 -6.38 14.34 18.92
CA ASN A 12 -6.23 12.98 19.44
C ASN A 12 -5.37 12.08 18.56
N ASN A 13 -5.10 12.47 17.31
CA ASN A 13 -4.35 11.69 16.33
C ASN A 13 -2.99 12.33 15.96
N ARG A 14 -2.59 13.43 16.61
CA ARG A 14 -1.41 14.24 16.25
C ARG A 14 -0.09 13.48 16.12
N ASN A 15 0.03 12.34 16.81
CA ASN A 15 1.23 11.50 16.82
C ASN A 15 1.02 10.14 16.13
N GLN A 16 -0.09 9.95 15.41
CA GLN A 16 -0.45 8.66 14.84
C GLN A 16 -0.22 8.61 13.32
N CYS A 17 0.13 7.42 12.85
CA CYS A 17 0.10 7.01 11.46
C CYS A 17 -1.35 6.94 11.01
N TRP A 18 -1.68 7.61 9.91
CA TRP A 18 -3.04 7.57 9.36
C TRP A 18 -3.46 6.15 8.93
N PHE A 19 -2.50 5.33 8.50
CA PHE A 19 -2.78 3.98 8.01
C PHE A 19 -3.00 2.94 9.11
N CYS A 20 -2.29 3.02 10.24
CA CYS A 20 -2.29 1.94 11.23
C CYS A 20 -2.32 2.37 12.70
N GLY A 21 -2.37 3.66 13.00
CA GLY A 21 -2.48 4.18 14.37
C GLY A 21 -1.18 4.16 15.19
N GLU A 22 -0.12 3.51 14.70
CA GLU A 22 1.21 3.55 15.31
C GLU A 22 1.80 4.95 15.39
N PRO A 23 2.80 5.21 16.25
CA PRO A 23 3.52 6.47 16.26
C PRO A 23 4.01 6.86 14.86
N LYS A 24 3.72 8.10 14.45
CA LYS A 24 4.18 8.64 13.16
C LYS A 24 5.68 8.88 13.19
N ASP A 25 6.33 8.66 12.05
CA ASP A 25 7.76 8.92 11.83
C ASP A 25 8.02 9.59 10.48
N LYS A 26 7.22 9.26 9.47
CA LYS A 26 7.35 9.75 8.09
C LYS A 26 6.12 10.54 7.66
N VAL A 27 6.30 11.28 6.56
CA VAL A 27 5.22 11.88 5.79
C VAL A 27 5.26 11.25 4.40
N ILE A 28 4.11 10.78 3.93
CA ILE A 28 3.97 10.24 2.57
C ILE A 28 3.33 11.31 1.69
N ASN A 29 3.94 11.59 0.55
CA ASN A 29 3.29 12.31 -0.54
C ASN A 29 2.40 11.33 -1.31
N PHE A 30 1.14 11.69 -1.50
CA PHE A 30 0.21 10.96 -2.35
C PHE A 30 -0.29 11.88 -3.47
N PRO A 31 0.04 11.59 -4.74
CA PRO A 31 0.78 10.41 -5.20
C PRO A 31 2.30 10.54 -4.94
N LYS A 32 3.09 9.48 -5.16
CA LYS A 32 4.54 9.51 -4.84
C LYS A 32 5.31 10.40 -5.82
N TYR A 33 5.02 10.29 -7.10
CA TYR A 33 5.61 11.08 -8.19
C TYR A 33 4.56 12.01 -8.81
N SER A 34 5.00 13.14 -9.39
CA SER A 34 4.09 14.08 -10.05
C SER A 34 3.47 13.50 -11.34
N SER A 35 4.15 12.54 -11.98
CA SER A 35 3.60 11.84 -13.15
C SER A 35 2.31 11.08 -12.82
N GLU A 36 2.11 10.69 -11.57
CA GLU A 36 0.92 9.96 -11.11
C GLU A 36 -0.28 10.86 -10.85
N GLU A 37 -0.13 12.20 -10.91
CA GLU A 37 -1.23 13.13 -10.61
C GLU A 37 -2.42 12.95 -11.56
N SER A 38 -2.19 12.50 -12.80
CA SER A 38 -3.26 12.21 -13.75
C SER A 38 -4.06 10.93 -13.44
N LEU A 39 -3.60 10.10 -12.50
CA LEU A 39 -4.30 8.87 -12.11
C LEU A 39 -5.33 9.10 -11.01
N ILE A 40 -5.29 10.24 -10.34
CA ILE A 40 -6.15 10.55 -9.20
C ILE A 40 -7.18 11.63 -9.59
N THR A 41 -8.36 11.58 -8.99
CA THR A 41 -9.47 12.52 -9.24
C THR A 41 -9.54 13.65 -8.21
N HIS A 42 -8.59 13.70 -7.28
CA HIS A 42 -8.56 14.62 -6.16
C HIS A 42 -7.24 15.38 -6.09
N ALA A 43 -7.19 16.46 -5.30
CA ALA A 43 -5.95 17.19 -5.09
C ALA A 43 -4.87 16.29 -4.44
N PRO A 44 -3.61 16.34 -4.90
CA PRO A 44 -2.50 15.69 -4.22
C PRO A 44 -2.36 16.13 -2.76
N ILE A 45 -1.97 15.22 -1.87
CA ILE A 45 -1.92 15.44 -0.43
C ILE A 45 -0.71 14.78 0.24
N CYS A 46 -0.39 15.21 1.45
CA CYS A 46 0.56 14.56 2.34
C CYS A 46 -0.14 13.98 3.56
N VAL A 47 0.20 12.75 3.94
CA VAL A 47 -0.36 12.06 5.11
C VAL A 47 0.71 11.55 6.08
N PRO A 48 0.46 11.60 7.40
CA PRO A 48 1.40 11.07 8.39
C PRO A 48 1.41 9.54 8.36
N SER A 49 2.61 8.97 8.47
CA SER A 49 2.82 7.51 8.45
C SER A 49 3.86 7.10 9.48
N CYS A 50 3.77 5.88 9.99
CA CYS A 50 4.90 5.23 10.64
C CYS A 50 5.94 4.79 9.60
N ASN A 51 7.15 4.45 10.05
CA ASN A 51 8.23 4.02 9.15
C ASN A 51 7.86 2.76 8.35
N GLU A 52 7.16 1.80 8.97
CA GLU A 52 6.77 0.55 8.30
C GLU A 52 5.75 0.79 7.17
N CYS A 53 4.67 1.53 7.44
CA CYS A 53 3.65 1.81 6.41
C CYS A 53 4.24 2.62 5.23
N ALA A 54 5.23 3.48 5.50
CA ALA A 54 5.89 4.27 4.47
C ALA A 54 6.79 3.45 3.53
N SER A 55 7.23 2.26 3.94
CA SER A 55 8.16 1.43 3.18
C SER A 55 7.62 0.07 2.77
N ILE A 56 6.45 -0.35 3.27
CA ILE A 56 5.97 -1.72 3.05
C ILE A 56 5.40 -1.94 1.64
N VAL A 57 4.88 -0.88 1.01
CA VAL A 57 4.41 -0.89 -0.38
C VAL A 57 5.34 -0.02 -1.22
N GLN A 58 5.99 -0.62 -2.21
CA GLN A 58 6.97 0.05 -3.06
C GLN A 58 6.46 0.40 -4.46
N ARG A 59 5.35 -0.20 -4.89
CA ARG A 59 4.71 0.08 -6.17
C ARG A 59 4.03 1.46 -6.18
N THR A 60 3.63 1.87 -7.36
CA THR A 60 2.95 3.14 -7.64
C THR A 60 1.64 2.89 -8.40
N ALA A 61 1.11 3.91 -9.08
CA ALA A 61 -0.12 3.83 -9.88
C ALA A 61 -1.38 3.48 -9.06
N PHE A 62 -1.58 4.19 -7.95
CA PHE A 62 -2.83 4.12 -7.19
C PHE A 62 -3.76 5.26 -7.62
N SER A 63 -5.04 4.94 -7.87
CA SER A 63 -6.06 5.94 -8.23
C SER A 63 -6.64 6.67 -7.02
N SER A 64 -6.43 6.17 -5.80
CA SER A 64 -6.89 6.80 -4.57
C SER A 64 -5.98 6.48 -3.38
N LEU A 65 -6.00 7.36 -2.36
CA LEU A 65 -5.31 7.09 -1.10
C LEU A 65 -5.88 5.84 -0.40
N PHE A 66 -7.16 5.52 -0.62
CA PHE A 66 -7.81 4.35 -0.04
C PHE A 66 -7.29 3.05 -0.64
N ALA A 67 -7.10 2.96 -1.96
CA ALA A 67 -6.44 1.79 -2.54
C ALA A 67 -4.99 1.64 -2.07
N TYR A 68 -4.28 2.76 -1.90
CA TYR A 68 -2.95 2.72 -1.31
C TYR A 68 -2.97 2.22 0.15
N ARG A 69 -3.95 2.66 0.95
CA ARG A 69 -4.20 2.14 2.31
C ARG A 69 -4.48 0.65 2.28
N ASP A 70 -5.34 0.17 1.39
CA ASP A 70 -5.71 -1.25 1.31
C ASP A 70 -4.51 -2.11 0.92
N ALA A 71 -3.66 -1.62 0.01
CA ALA A 71 -2.38 -2.25 -0.30
C ALA A 71 -1.45 -2.31 0.93
N ILE A 72 -1.35 -1.23 1.72
CA ILE A 72 -0.60 -1.23 2.99
C ILE A 72 -1.17 -2.25 3.96
N LYS A 73 -2.49 -2.28 4.14
CA LYS A 73 -3.17 -3.22 5.05
C LYS A 73 -2.91 -4.66 4.65
N LYS A 74 -3.04 -4.98 3.37
CA LYS A 74 -2.72 -6.29 2.82
C LYS A 74 -1.27 -6.67 3.08
N ALA A 75 -0.33 -5.76 2.85
CA ALA A 75 1.08 -6.02 3.09
C ALA A 75 1.41 -6.21 4.58
N LEU A 76 0.78 -5.44 5.48
CA LEU A 76 0.89 -5.62 6.93
C LEU A 76 0.34 -6.98 7.37
N THR A 77 -0.80 -7.41 6.83
CA THR A 77 -1.38 -8.74 7.11
C THR A 77 -0.41 -9.84 6.72
N VAL A 78 0.20 -9.77 5.53
CA VAL A 78 1.21 -10.75 5.09
C VAL A 78 2.44 -10.71 6.01
N LYS A 79 2.96 -9.52 6.32
CA LYS A 79 4.14 -9.36 7.17
C LYS A 79 3.95 -9.92 8.58
N HIS A 80 2.78 -9.70 9.17
CA HIS A 80 2.46 -10.12 10.54
C HIS A 80 1.63 -11.40 10.62
N GLN A 81 1.56 -12.19 9.54
CA GLN A 81 0.76 -13.41 9.46
C GLN A 81 1.04 -14.38 10.61
N LYS A 82 2.30 -14.54 11.03
CA LYS A 82 2.68 -15.40 12.16
C LYS A 82 2.06 -14.94 13.48
N THR A 83 2.09 -13.63 13.75
CA THR A 83 1.49 -13.04 14.96
C THR A 83 -0.02 -13.14 14.91
N LEU A 84 -0.64 -12.90 13.74
CA LEU A 84 -2.07 -13.05 13.56
C LEU A 84 -2.55 -14.50 13.75
N GLY A 85 -1.73 -15.47 13.36
CA GLY A 85 -2.01 -16.89 13.55
C GLY A 85 -2.17 -17.31 15.01
N ILE A 86 -1.71 -16.50 15.97
CA ILE A 86 -1.96 -16.75 17.41
C ILE A 86 -3.46 -16.82 17.67
N GLY A 87 -4.23 -15.83 17.20
CA GLY A 87 -5.69 -15.81 17.40
C GLY A 87 -6.47 -16.83 16.55
N SER A 88 -5.83 -17.44 15.55
CA SER A 88 -6.41 -18.57 14.81
C SER A 88 -6.22 -19.90 15.51
N ASN A 89 -5.15 -20.02 16.31
CA ASN A 89 -4.76 -21.27 16.96
C ASN A 89 -5.18 -21.34 18.43
N TRP A 90 -5.38 -20.19 19.06
CA TRP A 90 -5.63 -20.08 20.49
C TRP A 90 -6.66 -18.98 20.77
N THR A 91 -7.44 -19.16 21.82
CA THR A 91 -8.04 -18.08 22.58
C THR A 91 -7.06 -17.55 23.64
N LYS A 92 -7.37 -16.37 24.22
CA LYS A 92 -6.58 -15.80 25.32
C LYS A 92 -6.44 -16.77 26.49
N GLN A 93 -7.53 -17.46 26.83
CA GLN A 93 -7.58 -18.38 27.97
C GLN A 93 -6.78 -19.66 27.67
N GLU A 94 -7.03 -20.31 26.53
CA GLU A 94 -6.32 -21.54 26.15
C GLU A 94 -4.81 -21.32 26.10
N LEU A 95 -4.36 -20.16 25.59
CA LEU A 95 -2.94 -19.83 25.55
C LEU A 95 -2.35 -19.64 26.95
N ALA A 96 -3.08 -18.97 27.85
CA ALA A 96 -2.64 -18.75 29.22
C ALA A 96 -2.58 -20.04 30.05
N GLU A 97 -3.52 -20.95 29.82
CA GLU A 97 -3.64 -22.24 30.52
C GLU A 97 -2.84 -23.36 29.86
N SER A 98 -2.19 -23.11 28.71
CA SER A 98 -1.43 -24.12 27.99
C SER A 98 -0.24 -24.66 28.82
N GLU A 99 -0.05 -25.98 28.76
CA GLU A 99 1.07 -26.73 29.37
C GLU A 99 2.40 -26.52 28.62
N LEU A 100 2.58 -25.39 27.93
CA LEU A 100 3.83 -25.03 27.30
C LEU A 100 4.85 -24.66 28.40
N GLU A 101 5.74 -25.61 28.73
CA GLU A 101 6.74 -25.50 29.79
C GLU A 101 8.13 -25.08 29.28
N GLY A 102 8.91 -24.46 30.15
CA GLY A 102 10.26 -23.97 29.84
C GLY A 102 10.31 -22.46 29.63
N SER A 103 11.47 -21.85 29.90
CA SER A 103 11.63 -20.38 29.97
C SER A 103 11.21 -19.64 28.70
N ALA A 104 11.47 -20.22 27.52
CA ALA A 104 11.07 -19.64 26.23
C ALA A 104 9.55 -19.65 26.03
N PHE A 105 8.87 -20.70 26.49
CA PHE A 105 7.43 -20.88 26.34
C PHE A 105 6.63 -20.04 27.34
N GLU A 106 7.14 -19.87 28.56
CA GLU A 106 6.59 -18.93 29.54
C GLU A 106 6.64 -17.48 29.04
N GLY A 107 7.74 -17.08 28.39
CA GLY A 107 7.85 -15.78 27.74
C GLY A 107 6.84 -15.59 26.60
N PHE A 108 6.60 -16.65 25.82
CA PHE A 108 5.59 -16.67 24.76
C PHE A 108 4.18 -16.48 25.36
N LYS A 109 3.77 -17.27 26.36
CA LYS A 109 2.44 -17.15 26.99
C LYS A 109 2.12 -15.74 27.48
N ARG A 110 3.10 -15.05 28.09
CA ARG A 110 2.93 -13.69 28.63
C ARG A 110 2.70 -12.62 27.58
N SER A 111 3.27 -12.77 26.39
CA SER A 111 3.37 -11.68 25.40
C SER A 111 2.62 -11.96 24.11
N ALA A 112 2.38 -13.22 23.76
CA ALA A 112 1.80 -13.63 22.49
C ALA A 112 0.40 -13.05 22.25
N TRP A 113 -0.51 -13.15 23.23
CA TRP A 113 -1.85 -12.58 23.08
C TRP A 113 -1.81 -11.05 22.93
N PHE A 114 -1.00 -10.38 23.73
CA PHE A 114 -0.83 -8.93 23.64
C PHE A 114 -0.28 -8.52 22.27
N MET A 115 0.71 -9.24 21.74
CA MET A 115 1.23 -8.99 20.39
C MET A 115 0.15 -9.20 19.32
N PHE A 116 -0.69 -10.24 19.46
CA PHE A 116 -1.84 -10.46 18.58
C PHE A 116 -2.82 -9.28 18.60
N GLU A 117 -3.27 -8.86 19.79
CA GLU A 117 -4.20 -7.72 19.95
C GLU A 117 -3.62 -6.42 19.39
N MET A 118 -2.33 -6.18 19.59
CA MET A 118 -1.63 -5.02 19.04
C MET A 118 -1.66 -5.03 17.51
N ILE A 119 -1.26 -6.13 16.87
CA ILE A 119 -1.29 -6.24 15.39
C ILE A 119 -2.73 -6.14 14.86
N GLN A 120 -3.70 -6.80 15.52
CA GLN A 120 -5.10 -6.72 15.13
C GLN A 120 -5.62 -5.28 15.18
N THR A 121 -5.27 -4.53 16.23
CA THR A 121 -5.62 -3.10 16.37
C THR A 121 -5.06 -2.28 15.21
N ARG A 122 -3.79 -2.51 14.84
CA ARG A 122 -3.13 -1.82 13.72
C ARG A 122 -3.82 -2.08 12.38
N LEU A 123 -4.27 -3.31 12.14
CA LEU A 123 -4.98 -3.68 10.93
C LEU A 123 -6.39 -3.12 10.90
N ASN A 124 -7.10 -3.10 12.03
CA ASN A 124 -8.46 -2.58 12.13
C ASN A 124 -8.54 -1.06 12.22
N TYR A 125 -7.42 -0.36 12.44
CA TYR A 125 -7.37 1.10 12.49
C TYR A 125 -7.85 1.74 11.18
N GLN A 126 -8.84 2.64 11.26
CA GLN A 126 -9.50 3.22 10.08
C GLN A 126 -8.90 4.56 9.62
N GLY A 127 -8.01 5.16 10.42
CA GLY A 127 -7.60 6.55 10.23
C GLY A 127 -8.66 7.53 10.71
N TRP A 128 -8.55 8.77 10.25
CA TRP A 128 -9.51 9.84 10.48
C TRP A 128 -9.90 10.50 9.16
N GLU A 129 -10.93 11.36 9.20
CA GLU A 129 -11.44 12.06 8.03
C GLU A 129 -10.37 12.94 7.37
N LEU A 130 -10.25 12.84 6.05
CA LEU A 130 -9.29 13.61 5.27
C LEU A 130 -9.83 15.02 5.03
N ARG A 131 -9.14 16.02 5.58
CA ARG A 131 -9.44 17.43 5.38
C ARG A 131 -8.21 18.20 4.98
N VAL A 132 -8.39 19.21 4.14
CA VAL A 132 -7.37 20.20 3.78
C VAL A 132 -8.06 21.55 3.79
N ASN A 133 -7.53 22.52 4.54
CA ASN A 133 -8.12 23.85 4.69
C ASN A 133 -9.59 23.81 5.15
N ASN A 134 -9.89 22.91 6.08
CA ASN A 134 -11.21 22.61 6.64
C ASN A 134 -12.21 21.98 5.65
N ASP A 135 -11.84 21.85 4.37
CA ASP A 135 -12.64 21.18 3.35
C ASP A 135 -12.44 19.68 3.41
N LYS A 136 -13.55 18.94 3.41
CA LYS A 136 -13.53 17.48 3.36
C LYS A 136 -13.08 17.03 1.98
N LEU A 137 -12.06 16.19 1.94
CA LEU A 137 -11.66 15.52 0.71
C LEU A 137 -12.59 14.34 0.45
N TYR A 138 -13.43 14.49 -0.57
CA TYR A 138 -14.17 13.38 -1.15
C TYR A 138 -13.21 12.62 -2.07
N LEU A 139 -12.55 11.60 -1.52
CA LEU A 139 -11.89 10.62 -2.36
C LEU A 139 -12.95 9.60 -2.72
N GLU A 140 -13.30 9.50 -4.00
CA GLU A 140 -14.17 8.44 -4.48
C GLU A 140 -13.56 7.10 -4.04
N GLN A 141 -14.34 6.28 -3.31
CA GLN A 141 -13.96 4.89 -3.13
C GLN A 141 -13.94 4.26 -4.52
N GLU A 142 -12.82 3.62 -4.86
CA GLU A 142 -12.58 2.94 -6.14
C GLU A 142 -13.62 1.85 -6.40
N ASN A 143 -14.77 2.28 -6.91
CA ASN A 143 -15.79 1.46 -7.51
C ASN A 143 -15.93 1.78 -9.01
N GLU A 144 -15.01 2.58 -9.58
CA GLU A 144 -14.96 2.75 -11.03
C GLU A 144 -14.37 1.48 -11.65
N ALA A 145 -15.23 0.73 -12.32
CA ALA A 145 -14.83 -0.44 -13.07
C ALA A 145 -13.78 -0.05 -14.13
N PHE A 146 -12.83 -0.95 -14.37
CA PHE A 146 -11.77 -0.74 -15.35
C PHE A 146 -11.85 -1.79 -16.44
N ASP A 147 -12.02 -1.36 -17.69
CA ASP A 147 -12.09 -2.27 -18.83
C ASP A 147 -10.73 -2.43 -19.49
N PHE A 148 -10.33 -3.69 -19.70
CA PHE A 148 -9.13 -4.02 -20.47
C PHE A 148 -9.29 -5.37 -21.17
N ASP A 149 -8.95 -5.42 -22.45
CA ASP A 149 -8.92 -6.64 -23.27
C ASP A 149 -10.25 -7.44 -23.23
N GLY A 150 -11.38 -6.73 -23.30
CA GLY A 150 -12.72 -7.34 -23.24
C GLY A 150 -13.13 -7.84 -21.86
N THR A 151 -12.34 -7.57 -20.82
CA THR A 151 -12.64 -7.92 -19.42
C THR A 151 -12.88 -6.66 -18.59
N THR A 152 -13.98 -6.65 -17.84
CA THR A 152 -14.28 -5.61 -16.84
C THR A 152 -13.76 -6.04 -15.48
N TYR A 153 -12.78 -5.29 -14.96
CA TYR A 153 -12.24 -5.44 -13.61
C TYR A 153 -12.98 -4.53 -12.64
N VAL A 154 -13.01 -4.91 -11.36
CA VAL A 154 -13.66 -4.11 -10.30
C VAL A 154 -13.05 -2.71 -10.20
N ASN A 155 -11.74 -2.59 -10.41
CA ASN A 155 -11.00 -1.33 -10.44
C ASN A 155 -9.63 -1.51 -11.14
N LEU A 156 -8.90 -0.42 -11.32
CA LEU A 156 -7.55 -0.41 -11.91
C LEU A 156 -6.59 -1.31 -11.13
N ASP A 157 -6.66 -1.34 -9.79
CA ASP A 157 -5.77 -2.16 -8.96
C ASP A 157 -5.91 -3.66 -9.26
N SER A 158 -7.15 -4.12 -9.43
CA SER A 158 -7.46 -5.50 -9.78
C SER A 158 -6.91 -5.87 -11.16
N ALA A 159 -7.00 -4.97 -12.13
CA ALA A 159 -6.41 -5.15 -13.45
C ALA A 159 -4.87 -5.20 -13.39
N ILE A 160 -4.23 -4.32 -12.59
CA ILE A 160 -2.78 -4.32 -12.36
C ILE A 160 -2.34 -5.66 -11.76
N ILE A 161 -3.01 -6.13 -10.71
CA ILE A 161 -2.69 -7.41 -10.05
C ILE A 161 -2.83 -8.57 -11.03
N TYR A 162 -3.87 -8.58 -11.86
CA TYR A 162 -4.05 -9.58 -12.91
C TYR A 162 -2.90 -9.53 -13.91
N ALA A 163 -2.57 -8.36 -14.46
CA ALA A 163 -1.53 -8.21 -15.47
C ALA A 163 -0.16 -8.66 -14.97
N ILE A 164 0.20 -8.27 -13.74
CA ILE A 164 1.46 -8.69 -13.09
C ILE A 164 1.57 -10.21 -13.02
N LYS A 165 0.50 -10.88 -12.58
CA LYS A 165 0.49 -12.34 -12.44
C LYS A 165 0.49 -13.05 -13.78
N THR A 166 -0.38 -12.64 -14.70
CA THR A 166 -0.60 -13.28 -16.01
C THR A 166 0.62 -13.12 -16.93
N PHE A 167 1.26 -11.96 -16.91
CA PHE A 167 2.39 -11.66 -17.79
C PHE A 167 3.76 -11.71 -17.09
N HIS A 168 3.79 -12.14 -15.82
CA HIS A 168 5.01 -12.23 -15.00
C HIS A 168 5.83 -10.92 -14.96
N LEU A 169 5.14 -9.79 -14.78
CA LEU A 169 5.77 -8.46 -14.79
C LEU A 169 6.40 -8.13 -13.44
N ASP A 170 7.49 -7.35 -13.44
CA ASP A 170 7.95 -6.68 -12.22
C ASP A 170 6.97 -5.57 -11.84
N GLU A 171 6.34 -5.70 -10.68
CA GLU A 171 5.29 -4.81 -10.19
C GLU A 171 5.75 -3.34 -10.08
N GLN A 172 6.98 -3.10 -9.62
CA GLN A 172 7.49 -1.75 -9.44
C GLN A 172 7.75 -1.07 -10.79
N LEU A 173 8.36 -1.78 -11.74
CA LEU A 173 8.58 -1.26 -13.09
C LEU A 173 7.24 -1.01 -13.80
N PHE A 174 6.36 -2.01 -13.80
CA PHE A 174 5.08 -1.93 -14.50
C PHE A 174 4.22 -0.78 -14.02
N THR A 175 4.02 -0.65 -12.69
CA THR A 175 3.23 0.45 -12.14
C THR A 175 3.87 1.81 -12.39
N ARG A 176 5.20 1.91 -12.39
CA ARG A 176 5.88 3.18 -12.66
C ARG A 176 5.79 3.60 -14.14
N VAL A 177 5.92 2.66 -15.07
CA VAL A 177 5.68 2.92 -16.50
C VAL A 177 4.23 3.34 -16.73
N LEU A 178 3.27 2.60 -16.17
CA LEU A 178 1.85 2.91 -16.26
C LEU A 178 1.54 4.31 -15.71
N SER A 179 2.19 4.69 -14.60
CA SER A 179 2.05 6.02 -14.01
C SER A 179 2.48 7.14 -14.93
N VAL A 180 3.46 6.93 -15.80
CA VAL A 180 3.94 7.96 -16.73
C VAL A 180 3.11 8.01 -18.00
N ILE A 181 2.74 6.84 -18.55
CA ILE A 181 2.03 6.78 -19.83
C ILE A 181 0.50 6.90 -19.70
N GLY A 182 -0.03 6.75 -18.49
CA GLY A 182 -1.46 6.85 -18.17
C GLY A 182 -2.22 5.52 -18.30
N LYS A 183 -3.34 5.41 -17.55
CA LYS A 183 -4.17 4.21 -17.47
C LYS A 183 -4.75 3.77 -18.83
N ASP A 184 -5.02 4.70 -19.74
CA ASP A 184 -5.55 4.42 -21.08
C ASP A 184 -4.57 3.63 -21.96
N LYS A 185 -3.27 3.68 -21.64
CA LYS A 185 -2.20 2.96 -22.33
C LYS A 185 -1.82 1.66 -21.61
N PHE A 186 -2.72 1.08 -20.81
CA PHE A 186 -2.47 -0.14 -20.02
C PHE A 186 -1.83 -1.29 -20.83
N GLY A 187 -2.41 -1.61 -21.99
CA GLY A 187 -1.86 -2.65 -22.87
C GLY A 187 -0.50 -2.32 -23.47
N GLN A 188 -0.16 -1.03 -23.61
CA GLN A 188 1.19 -0.60 -24.02
C GLN A 188 2.18 -0.75 -22.87
N ALA A 189 1.80 -0.39 -21.63
CA ALA A 189 2.65 -0.59 -20.44
C ALA A 189 3.02 -2.06 -20.27
N ILE A 190 2.07 -2.99 -20.46
CA ILE A 190 2.34 -4.43 -20.44
C ILE A 190 3.38 -4.79 -21.50
N ARG A 191 3.16 -4.38 -22.75
CA ARG A 191 4.06 -4.69 -23.87
C ARG A 191 5.49 -4.20 -23.62
N LEU A 192 5.66 -2.97 -23.15
CA LEU A 192 6.95 -2.38 -22.83
C LEU A 192 7.67 -3.17 -21.72
N CYS A 193 6.98 -3.46 -20.63
CA CYS A 193 7.60 -4.14 -19.49
C CYS A 193 7.99 -5.59 -19.79
N ARG A 194 7.24 -6.29 -20.67
CA ARG A 194 7.54 -7.67 -21.08
C ARG A 194 8.86 -7.83 -21.84
N LEU A 195 9.39 -6.75 -22.43
CA LEU A 195 10.65 -6.78 -23.15
C LEU A 195 11.88 -6.90 -22.22
N HIS A 196 11.68 -6.77 -20.91
CA HIS A 196 12.76 -6.75 -19.92
C HIS A 196 12.63 -7.85 -18.85
N PRO A 197 12.68 -9.15 -19.23
CA PRO A 197 12.49 -10.26 -18.30
C PRO A 197 13.64 -10.45 -17.30
N GLN A 198 14.85 -9.95 -17.59
CA GLN A 198 16.02 -10.03 -16.69
C GLN A 198 16.17 -8.81 -15.78
N LEU A 199 15.06 -8.39 -15.17
CA LEU A 199 15.05 -7.25 -14.28
C LEU A 199 15.60 -7.61 -12.89
N THR A 200 16.39 -6.72 -12.32
CA THR A 200 16.91 -6.79 -10.95
C THR A 200 16.69 -5.45 -10.26
N SER A 201 16.77 -5.42 -8.94
CA SER A 201 16.65 -4.16 -8.21
C SER A 201 17.72 -3.13 -8.57
N LYS A 202 18.89 -3.55 -9.08
CA LYS A 202 19.99 -2.64 -9.45
C LYS A 202 19.80 -1.99 -10.82
N ASN A 203 19.20 -2.69 -11.78
CA ASN A 203 19.01 -2.18 -13.14
C ASN A 203 17.60 -1.63 -13.41
N ARG A 204 16.66 -1.78 -12.48
CA ARG A 204 15.26 -1.32 -12.65
C ARG A 204 15.15 0.14 -13.06
N GLU A 205 15.96 1.02 -12.46
CA GLU A 205 15.96 2.44 -12.82
C GLU A 205 16.42 2.66 -14.26
N GLY A 206 17.51 2.02 -14.67
CA GLY A 206 18.02 2.12 -16.04
C GLY A 206 16.99 1.64 -17.06
N VAL A 207 16.38 0.47 -16.82
CA VAL A 207 15.32 -0.08 -17.68
C VAL A 207 14.12 0.86 -17.75
N PHE A 208 13.71 1.47 -16.63
CA PHE A 208 12.63 2.45 -16.63
C PHE A 208 12.96 3.65 -17.54
N LEU A 209 14.16 4.20 -17.43
CA LEU A 209 14.61 5.32 -18.26
C LEU A 209 14.71 4.93 -19.74
N ASP A 210 15.22 3.74 -20.05
CA ASP A 210 15.30 3.22 -21.43
C ASP A 210 13.91 3.09 -22.05
N ILE A 211 12.92 2.62 -21.28
CA ILE A 211 11.52 2.55 -21.71
C ILE A 211 11.01 3.95 -22.04
N LEU A 212 11.20 4.94 -21.17
CA LEU A 212 10.76 6.31 -21.42
C LEU A 212 11.40 6.90 -22.68
N GLN A 213 12.71 6.74 -22.83
CA GLN A 213 13.42 7.18 -24.02
C GLN A 213 12.87 6.54 -25.30
N SER A 214 12.55 5.24 -25.26
CA SER A 214 12.01 4.51 -26.42
C SER A 214 10.63 5.00 -26.89
N ILE A 215 9.88 5.67 -26.01
CA ILE A 215 8.55 6.22 -26.32
C ILE A 215 8.55 7.76 -26.40
N GLY A 216 9.73 8.39 -26.34
CA GLY A 216 9.90 9.84 -26.49
C GLY A 216 9.51 10.66 -25.25
N LEU A 217 9.69 10.10 -24.04
CA LEU A 217 9.47 10.77 -22.75
C LEU A 217 10.76 10.90 -21.94
#